data_AF-A0A915MAZ1-F1
#
_entry.id   AF-A0A915MAZ1-F1
#
_cell.length_a   1.000
_cell.length_b   1.000
_cell.length_c   1.000
_cell.angle_alpha   90.00
_cell.angle_beta   90.00
_cell.angle_gamma   90.00
#
_symmetry.space_group_name_H-M   'P 1'
#
loop_
_entity.id
_entity.type
_entity.pdbx_description
1 polymer ?
#
loop_
_entity_poly.entity_id
_entity_poly.type
_entity_poly.pdbx_seq_one_letter_code
_entity_poly.pdbx_strand_id
1 'polypeptide(L)'
;MLEVSAIVLANLCVCYIMTNSNEEAEEIMKRVEREENVNTDKKSFHLSIIIIIGTLYCAKSNYEFGISRIVRALEPCERKLGVDTWFYSKRCLTSMMENIAKCVIVIRDDVLIECLQFLEACEAHGHEIPTEANLFAVRPGEIVRMVSHEARLLRALLLQLMDY
;
A
#
# COMPACT_ATOMS: atom_id res chain seq x y z
N MET A 1 18.38 14.47 1.80
CA MET A 1 17.65 14.06 0.58
C MET A 1 16.20 14.59 0.57
N LEU A 2 15.66 15.01 1.73
CA LEU A 2 14.34 15.63 1.92
C LEU A 2 14.05 16.96 1.17
N GLU A 3 15.03 17.60 0.53
CA GLU A 3 14.81 18.81 -0.28
C GLU A 3 14.41 18.51 -1.74
N VAL A 4 14.60 17.27 -2.17
CA VAL A 4 14.25 16.83 -3.52
C VAL A 4 12.76 16.47 -3.56
N SER A 5 12.05 16.96 -4.59
CA SER A 5 10.62 16.69 -4.75
C SER A 5 10.34 15.18 -4.77
N ALA A 6 9.29 14.77 -4.04
CA ALA A 6 8.88 13.39 -3.90
C ALA A 6 8.70 12.66 -5.25
N ILE A 7 8.18 13.36 -6.25
CA ILE A 7 7.98 12.80 -7.59
C ILE A 7 9.30 12.48 -8.30
N VAL A 8 10.36 13.26 -8.05
CA VAL A 8 11.67 13.05 -8.67
C VAL A 8 12.34 11.81 -8.08
N LEU A 9 12.26 11.63 -6.76
CA LEU A 9 12.75 10.42 -6.08
C LEU A 9 11.96 9.18 -6.50
N ALA A 10 10.63 9.28 -6.63
CA ALA A 10 9.80 8.20 -7.12
C ALA A 10 10.18 7.79 -8.55
N ASN A 11 10.31 8.76 -9.46
CA ASN A 11 10.72 8.51 -10.85
C ASN A 11 12.12 7.91 -10.94
N LEU A 12 13.05 8.35 -10.09
CA LEU A 12 14.39 7.77 -10.02
C LEU A 12 14.35 6.30 -9.56
N CYS A 13 13.57 5.98 -8.53
CA CYS A 13 13.38 4.60 -8.08
C CYS A 13 12.72 3.74 -9.16
N VAL A 14 11.73 4.29 -9.88
CA VAL A 14 11.10 3.61 -11.04
C VAL A 14 12.13 3.32 -12.12
N CYS A 15 13.00 4.28 -12.46
CA CYS A 15 14.08 4.07 -13.42
C CYS A 15 15.02 2.94 -12.99
N TYR A 16 15.49 2.95 -11.74
CA TYR A 16 16.37 1.90 -11.22
C TYR A 16 15.73 0.52 -11.24
N ILE A 17 14.46 0.40 -10.85
CA ILE A 17 13.71 -0.86 -10.92
C ILE A 17 13.52 -1.32 -12.37
N MET A 18 13.26 -0.40 -13.30
CA MET A 18 13.11 -0.72 -14.73
C MET A 18 14.43 -1.11 -15.39
N THR A 19 15.58 -0.61 -14.90
CA THR A 19 16.92 -1.01 -15.35
C THR A 19 17.49 -2.20 -14.59
N ASN A 20 16.69 -2.87 -13.75
CA ASN A 20 17.08 -4.03 -12.94
C ASN A 20 18.16 -3.73 -11.87
N SER A 21 18.32 -2.45 -11.50
CA SER A 21 19.18 -1.92 -10.44
C SER A 21 18.39 -1.83 -9.13
N ASN A 22 17.90 -2.97 -8.64
CA ASN A 22 16.99 -3.02 -7.50
C ASN A 22 17.66 -2.65 -6.17
N GLU A 23 18.97 -2.90 -6.03
CA GLU A 23 19.73 -2.60 -4.81
C GLU A 23 19.85 -1.08 -4.60
N GLU A 24 20.09 -0.34 -5.68
CA GLU A 24 20.19 1.12 -5.67
C GLU A 24 18.85 1.77 -5.32
N ALA A 25 17.75 1.25 -5.86
CA ALA A 25 16.41 1.67 -5.47
C ALA A 25 16.15 1.41 -3.98
N GLU A 26 16.57 0.25 -3.46
CA GLU A 26 16.44 -0.10 -2.04
C GLU A 26 17.28 0.79 -1.12
N GLU A 27 18.50 1.15 -1.52
CA GLU A 27 19.34 2.07 -0.75
C GLU A 27 18.71 3.46 -0.64
N ILE A 28 18.17 3.98 -1.75
CA ILE A 28 17.46 5.27 -1.76
C ILE A 28 16.25 5.21 -0.83
N MET A 29 15.44 4.14 -0.91
CA MET A 29 14.30 3.95 -0.01
C MET A 29 14.71 3.90 1.46
N LYS A 30 15.73 3.11 1.83
CA LYS A 30 16.24 3.00 3.21
C LYS A 30 16.80 4.33 3.74
N ARG A 31 17.36 5.16 2.86
CA ARG A 31 17.81 6.52 3.23
C ARG A 31 16.64 7.45 3.47
N VAL A 32 15.61 7.40 2.63
CA VAL A 32 14.36 8.17 2.82
C VAL A 32 13.69 7.79 4.14
N GLU A 33 13.51 6.50 4.42
CA GLU A 33 12.88 6.00 5.66
C GLU A 33 13.66 6.48 6.91
N ARG A 34 15.00 6.47 6.87
CA ARG A 34 15.84 6.96 7.98
C ARG A 34 15.73 8.47 8.18
N GLU A 35 15.74 9.26 7.11
CA GLU A 35 15.65 10.72 7.19
C GLU A 35 14.26 11.18 7.69
N GLU A 36 13.19 10.44 7.36
CA GLU A 36 11.82 10.66 7.86
C GLU A 36 11.68 10.36 9.35
N ASN A 37 12.22 9.23 9.83
CA ASN A 37 12.15 8.85 11.25
C ASN A 37 12.83 9.86 12.19
N VAL A 38 13.76 10.66 11.68
CA VAL A 38 14.46 11.71 12.43
C VAL A 38 13.68 13.04 12.43
N ASN A 39 12.84 13.29 11.42
CA ASN A 39 12.13 14.56 11.24
C ASN A 39 10.61 14.37 11.30
N THR A 40 10.07 14.17 12.51
CA THR A 40 8.64 13.92 12.76
C THR A 40 7.69 15.09 12.42
N ASP A 41 8.21 16.28 12.13
CA ASP A 41 7.40 17.52 11.94
C ASP A 41 7.15 17.93 10.48
N LYS A 42 7.83 17.32 9.51
CA LYS A 42 7.61 17.64 8.08
C LYS A 42 6.58 16.69 7.47
N LYS A 43 5.57 17.26 6.79
CA LYS A 43 4.51 16.52 6.09
C LYS A 43 5.10 15.38 5.25
N SER A 44 4.50 14.20 5.39
CA SER A 44 4.93 12.90 4.84
C SER A 44 4.81 12.78 3.32
N PHE A 45 5.48 13.67 2.57
CA PHE A 45 5.53 13.59 1.10
C PHE A 45 6.15 12.26 0.62
N HIS A 46 6.90 11.59 1.48
CA HIS A 46 7.54 10.31 1.20
C HIS A 46 6.61 9.09 1.34
N LEU A 47 5.46 9.20 2.03
CA LEU A 47 4.47 8.12 2.10
C LEU A 47 3.94 7.77 0.70
N SER A 48 3.61 8.78 -0.10
CA SER A 48 3.17 8.60 -1.48
C SER A 48 4.26 7.97 -2.36
N ILE A 49 5.54 8.28 -2.13
CA ILE A 49 6.67 7.67 -2.85
C ILE A 49 6.76 6.19 -2.54
N ILE A 50 6.71 5.80 -1.26
CA ILE A 50 6.81 4.41 -0.83
C ILE A 50 5.63 3.61 -1.40
N ILE A 51 4.42 4.20 -1.41
CA ILE A 51 3.23 3.58 -2.01
C ILE A 51 3.37 3.43 -3.53
N ILE A 52 3.90 4.44 -4.24
CA ILE A 52 4.16 4.36 -5.70
C ILE A 52 5.15 3.23 -5.99
N ILE A 53 6.25 3.15 -5.23
CA ILE A 53 7.27 2.11 -5.42
C ILE A 53 6.70 0.73 -5.07
N GLY A 54 5.97 0.58 -3.96
CA GLY A 54 5.31 -0.67 -3.60
C GLY A 54 4.34 -1.14 -4.68
N THR A 55 3.57 -0.22 -5.26
CA THR A 55 2.68 -0.49 -6.41
C THR A 55 3.48 -0.96 -7.63
N LEU A 56 4.65 -0.38 -7.89
CA LEU A 56 5.53 -0.78 -8.98
C LEU A 56 6.07 -2.21 -8.81
N TYR A 57 6.47 -2.58 -7.60
CA TYR A 57 6.91 -3.95 -7.31
C TYR A 57 5.78 -4.96 -7.50
N CYS A 58 4.55 -4.62 -7.07
CA CYS A 58 3.37 -5.43 -7.33
C CYS A 58 3.12 -5.59 -8.84
N ALA A 59 3.30 -4.51 -9.63
CA ALA A 59 3.16 -4.56 -11.10
C ALA A 59 4.24 -5.41 -11.80
N LYS A 60 5.41 -5.61 -11.15
CA LYS A 60 6.48 -6.52 -11.61
C LYS A 60 6.33 -7.94 -11.05
N SER A 61 5.17 -8.27 -10.46
CA SER A 61 4.87 -9.53 -9.79
C SER A 61 5.73 -9.86 -8.56
N ASN A 62 6.49 -8.89 -8.04
CA ASN A 62 7.19 -9.03 -6.77
C ASN A 62 6.31 -8.50 -5.63
N TYR A 63 5.24 -9.25 -5.36
CA TYR A 63 4.21 -8.87 -4.40
C TYR A 63 4.71 -8.88 -2.96
N GLU A 64 5.55 -9.83 -2.56
CA GLU A 64 6.02 -9.92 -1.18
C GLU A 64 6.73 -8.65 -0.74
N PHE A 65 7.68 -8.18 -1.55
CA PHE A 65 8.39 -6.94 -1.24
C PHE A 65 7.47 -5.73 -1.35
N GLY A 66 6.66 -5.65 -2.41
CA GLY A 66 5.77 -4.50 -2.64
C GLY A 66 4.74 -4.32 -1.54
N ILE A 67 4.08 -5.40 -1.11
CA ILE A 67 3.02 -5.38 -0.11
C ILE A 67 3.59 -5.14 1.29
N SER A 68 4.65 -5.83 1.71
CA SER A 68 5.28 -5.55 3.02
C SER A 68 5.74 -4.10 3.13
N ARG A 69 6.17 -3.46 2.04
CA ARG A 69 6.51 -2.03 2.04
C ARG A 69 5.28 -1.14 2.21
N ILE A 70 4.18 -1.44 1.51
CA ILE A 70 2.93 -0.69 1.65
C ILE A 70 2.38 -0.79 3.07
N VAL A 71 2.36 -1.99 3.65
CA VAL A 71 1.88 -2.23 5.02
C VAL A 71 2.70 -1.41 6.01
N ARG A 72 4.02 -1.54 6.00
CA ARG A 72 4.92 -0.78 6.90
C ARG A 72 4.85 0.73 6.70
N ALA A 73 4.67 1.18 5.46
CA ALA A 73 4.55 2.60 5.18
C ALA A 73 3.35 3.22 5.91
N LEU A 74 2.26 2.45 6.05
CA LEU A 74 1.01 2.88 6.66
C LEU A 74 0.92 2.67 8.17
N GLU A 75 1.96 2.14 8.82
CA GLU A 75 2.01 2.06 10.29
C GLU A 75 2.52 3.38 10.91
N PRO A 76 1.82 3.96 11.92
CA PRO A 76 0.51 3.56 12.45
C PRO A 76 -0.67 4.03 11.56
N CYS A 77 -1.66 3.15 11.37
CA CYS A 77 -2.81 3.40 10.48
C CYS A 77 -3.60 4.65 10.88
N GLU A 78 -3.74 4.92 12.17
CA GLU A 78 -4.51 6.07 12.71
C GLU A 78 -4.07 7.43 12.15
N ARG A 79 -2.79 7.57 11.77
CA ARG A 79 -2.24 8.85 11.25
C ARG A 79 -2.04 8.88 9.74
N LYS A 80 -1.77 7.72 9.13
CA LYS A 80 -1.31 7.62 7.73
C LYS A 80 -2.38 7.09 6.78
N LEU A 81 -3.44 6.48 7.32
CA LEU A 81 -4.56 6.01 6.53
C LEU A 81 -5.39 7.21 6.06
N GLY A 82 -5.66 7.23 4.76
CA GLY A 82 -6.46 8.24 4.09
C GLY A 82 -7.01 7.69 2.78
N VAL A 83 -7.80 8.49 2.09
CA VAL A 83 -8.53 8.04 0.89
C VAL A 83 -7.57 7.60 -0.22
N ASP A 84 -6.55 8.40 -0.50
CA ASP A 84 -5.57 8.09 -1.55
C ASP A 84 -4.69 6.91 -1.16
N THR A 85 -4.23 6.86 0.09
CA THR A 85 -3.35 5.78 0.55
C THR A 85 -4.08 4.44 0.57
N TRP A 86 -5.36 4.43 0.97
CA TRP A 86 -6.22 3.25 0.87
C TRP A 86 -6.47 2.85 -0.59
N PHE A 87 -6.74 3.81 -1.47
CA PHE A 87 -6.99 3.55 -2.88
C PHE A 87 -5.85 2.78 -3.56
N TYR A 88 -4.59 3.15 -3.32
CA TYR A 88 -3.44 2.42 -3.87
C TYR A 88 -3.23 1.07 -3.17
N SER A 89 -3.36 1.03 -1.84
CA SER A 89 -3.13 -0.18 -1.04
C SER A 89 -4.12 -1.29 -1.39
N LYS A 90 -5.43 -0.96 -1.46
CA LYS A 90 -6.47 -1.94 -1.78
C LYS A 90 -6.28 -2.57 -3.16
N ARG A 91 -5.80 -1.79 -4.13
CA ARG A 91 -5.54 -2.28 -5.51
C ARG A 91 -4.36 -3.25 -5.54
N CYS A 92 -3.29 -2.97 -4.80
CA CYS A 92 -2.14 -3.88 -4.71
C CYS A 92 -2.54 -5.19 -4.04
N LEU A 93 -3.27 -5.13 -2.91
CA LEU A 93 -3.78 -6.32 -2.22
C LEU A 93 -4.73 -7.14 -3.12
N THR A 94 -5.68 -6.47 -3.78
CA THR A 94 -6.61 -7.16 -4.70
C THR A 94 -5.88 -7.82 -5.86
N SER A 95 -4.88 -7.15 -6.45
CA SER A 95 -4.04 -7.72 -7.53
C SER A 95 -3.25 -8.94 -7.04
N MET A 96 -2.69 -8.88 -5.83
CA MET A 96 -2.01 -10.03 -5.22
C MET A 96 -2.98 -11.21 -5.06
N MET A 97 -4.14 -10.96 -4.43
CA MET A 97 -5.16 -11.98 -4.18
C MET A 97 -5.69 -12.60 -5.48
N GLU A 98 -5.89 -11.82 -6.53
CA GLU A 98 -6.28 -12.32 -7.85
C GLU A 98 -5.23 -13.28 -8.43
N ASN A 99 -3.94 -12.95 -8.30
CA ASN A 99 -2.86 -13.79 -8.80
C ASN A 99 -2.64 -15.05 -7.95
N ILE A 100 -2.91 -14.99 -6.64
CA ILE A 100 -2.97 -16.18 -5.77
C ILE A 100 -4.13 -17.07 -6.21
N ALA A 101 -5.33 -16.50 -6.39
CA ALA A 101 -6.53 -17.24 -6.79
C ALA A 101 -6.39 -17.92 -8.17
N LYS A 102 -5.61 -17.34 -9.08
CA LYS A 102 -5.27 -17.94 -10.38
C LYS A 102 -4.11 -18.94 -10.33
N CYS A 103 -3.53 -19.19 -9.15
CA CYS A 103 -2.32 -20.00 -8.95
C CYS A 103 -1.13 -19.52 -9.80
N VAL A 104 -1.05 -18.23 -10.11
CA VAL A 104 0.05 -17.63 -10.90
C VAL A 104 1.26 -17.34 -10.01
N ILE A 105 1.00 -17.05 -8.74
CA ILE A 105 2.03 -16.74 -7.73
C ILE A 105 1.79 -17.56 -6.47
N VAL A 106 2.85 -17.76 -5.70
CA VAL A 106 2.82 -18.28 -4.34
C VAL A 106 3.44 -17.23 -3.44
N ILE A 107 2.79 -16.93 -2.32
CA ILE A 107 3.22 -15.93 -1.34
C ILE A 107 3.47 -16.63 -0.01
N ARG A 108 4.51 -16.24 0.70
CA ARG A 108 4.83 -16.79 2.03
C ARG A 108 3.75 -16.42 3.06
N ASP A 109 3.47 -17.35 3.96
CA ASP A 109 2.43 -17.21 4.99
C ASP A 109 2.65 -15.99 5.91
N ASP A 110 3.90 -15.64 6.20
CA ASP A 110 4.23 -14.46 7.02
C ASP A 110 3.71 -13.16 6.40
N VAL A 111 3.82 -13.03 5.08
CA VAL A 111 3.31 -11.87 4.32
C VAL A 111 1.79 -11.86 4.34
N LEU A 112 1.13 -13.01 4.18
CA LEU A 112 -0.33 -13.11 4.23
C LEU A 112 -0.87 -12.74 5.62
N ILE A 113 -0.19 -13.17 6.68
CA ILE A 113 -0.53 -12.80 8.06
C ILE A 113 -0.33 -11.29 8.30
N GLU A 114 0.77 -10.71 7.81
CA GLU A 114 1.02 -9.26 7.86
C GLU A 114 -0.11 -8.48 7.14
N CYS A 115 -0.59 -9.00 6.01
CA CYS A 115 -1.75 -8.42 5.30
C CYS A 115 -3.04 -8.49 6.12
N LEU A 116 -3.32 -9.62 6.80
CA LEU A 116 -4.50 -9.76 7.64
C LEU A 116 -4.48 -8.77 8.81
N GLN A 117 -3.34 -8.62 9.47
CA GLN A 117 -3.14 -7.67 10.56
C GLN A 117 -3.31 -6.22 10.07
N PHE A 118 -2.75 -5.90 8.90
CA PHE A 118 -2.93 -4.61 8.27
C PHE A 118 -4.40 -4.30 7.96
N LEU A 119 -5.14 -5.26 7.39
CA LEU A 119 -6.56 -5.10 7.07
C LEU A 119 -7.41 -4.95 8.34
N GLU A 120 -7.08 -5.64 9.41
CA GLU A 120 -7.72 -5.47 10.72
C GLU A 120 -7.47 -4.07 11.31
N ALA A 121 -6.23 -3.56 11.21
CA ALA A 121 -5.91 -2.20 11.62
C ALA A 121 -6.66 -1.14 10.79
N CYS A 122 -6.77 -1.35 9.47
CA CYS A 122 -7.54 -0.51 8.57
C CYS A 122 -9.05 -0.58 8.85
N GLU A 123 -9.57 -1.73 9.26
CA GLU A 123 -10.96 -1.88 9.68
C GLU A 123 -11.24 -1.03 10.91
N ALA A 124 -10.39 -1.12 11.94
CA ALA A 124 -10.57 -0.42 13.21
C ALA A 124 -10.49 1.12 13.09
N HIS A 125 -9.63 1.63 12.20
CA HIS A 125 -9.40 3.08 12.06
C HIS A 125 -10.08 3.69 10.82
N GLY A 126 -10.65 2.87 9.95
CA GLY A 126 -11.24 3.29 8.67
C GLY A 126 -12.74 3.57 8.71
N HIS A 127 -13.34 3.79 9.87
CA HIS A 127 -14.78 4.02 10.01
C HIS A 127 -15.24 5.39 9.49
N GLU A 128 -14.39 6.42 9.61
CA GLU A 128 -14.69 7.79 9.21
C GLU A 128 -14.07 8.18 7.85
N ILE A 129 -13.34 7.26 7.23
CA ILE A 129 -12.61 7.51 5.98
C ILE A 129 -13.44 6.93 4.81
N PRO A 130 -13.89 7.77 3.86
CA PRO A 130 -14.59 7.28 2.67
C PRO A 130 -13.62 6.58 1.72
N THR A 131 -14.10 5.62 0.92
CA THR A 131 -13.26 4.86 -0.03
C THR A 131 -12.96 5.61 -1.32
N GLU A 132 -13.70 6.68 -1.60
CA GLU A 132 -13.57 7.49 -2.81
C GLU A 132 -13.43 8.97 -2.44
N ALA A 133 -12.44 9.64 -3.04
CA ALA A 133 -12.20 11.06 -2.81
C ALA A 133 -13.25 11.93 -3.52
N ASN A 134 -13.86 11.38 -4.57
CA ASN A 134 -14.80 12.09 -5.43
C ASN A 134 -16.25 11.75 -5.05
N LEU A 135 -16.75 12.37 -4.00
CA LEU A 135 -18.16 12.25 -3.58
C LEU A 135 -19.16 12.65 -4.68
N PHE A 136 -18.72 13.40 -5.71
CA PHE A 136 -19.51 13.77 -6.89
C PHE A 136 -19.62 12.64 -7.94
N ALA A 137 -18.79 11.61 -7.86
CA ALA A 137 -18.91 10.41 -8.70
C ALA A 137 -19.93 9.41 -8.15
N VAL A 138 -20.32 9.56 -6.88
CA VAL A 138 -21.32 8.73 -6.22
C VAL A 138 -22.66 9.02 -6.88
N ARG A 139 -23.26 7.99 -7.49
CA ARG A 139 -24.57 8.13 -8.13
C ARG A 139 -25.61 8.47 -7.05
N PRO A 140 -26.63 9.30 -7.35
CA PRO A 140 -27.69 9.55 -6.40
C PRO A 140 -28.35 8.23 -5.98
N GLY A 141 -28.24 7.87 -4.69
CA GLY A 141 -28.73 6.61 -4.12
C GLY A 141 -27.66 5.57 -3.78
N GLU A 142 -26.40 5.82 -4.11
CA GLU A 142 -25.29 4.90 -3.83
C GLU A 142 -24.71 5.14 -2.42
N ILE A 143 -24.63 4.08 -1.62
CA ILE A 143 -24.13 4.15 -0.24
C ILE A 143 -22.62 4.38 -0.29
N VAL A 144 -22.16 5.49 0.31
CA VAL A 144 -20.73 5.76 0.47
C VAL A 144 -20.11 4.64 1.29
N ARG A 145 -19.19 3.90 0.68
CA ARG A 145 -18.44 2.85 1.37
C ARG A 145 -17.33 3.50 2.19
N MET A 146 -17.17 3.00 3.40
CA MET A 146 -16.07 3.39 4.28
C MET A 146 -14.91 2.41 4.11
N VAL A 147 -13.69 2.87 4.38
CA VAL A 147 -12.49 2.01 4.33
C VAL A 147 -12.68 0.76 5.18
N SER A 148 -13.32 0.89 6.34
CA SER A 148 -13.65 -0.23 7.22
C SER A 148 -14.48 -1.34 6.55
N HIS A 149 -15.43 -0.98 5.69
CA HIS A 149 -16.24 -1.96 4.97
C HIS A 149 -15.43 -2.72 3.91
N GLU A 150 -14.60 -2.01 3.13
CA GLU A 150 -13.74 -2.65 2.13
C GLU A 150 -12.64 -3.49 2.80
N ALA A 151 -12.06 -3.02 3.90
CA ALA A 151 -11.04 -3.75 4.65
C ALA A 151 -11.56 -5.08 5.19
N ARG A 152 -12.77 -5.08 5.78
CA ARG A 152 -13.44 -6.30 6.24
C ARG A 152 -13.68 -7.29 5.09
N LEU A 153 -14.14 -6.79 3.93
CA LEU A 153 -14.38 -7.62 2.76
C LEU A 153 -13.08 -8.26 2.25
N LEU A 154 -12.01 -7.48 2.10
CA LEU A 154 -10.70 -7.97 1.67
C LEU A 154 -10.14 -8.99 2.66
N ARG A 155 -10.32 -8.76 3.97
CA ARG A 155 -9.89 -9.70 5.01
C ARG A 155 -10.60 -11.04 4.89
N ALA A 156 -11.92 -11.03 4.69
CA ALA A 156 -12.70 -12.25 4.50
C ALA A 156 -12.29 -13.01 3.23
N LEU A 157 -12.05 -12.30 2.12
CA LEU A 157 -11.57 -12.89 0.88
C LEU A 157 -10.15 -13.49 1.04
N LEU A 158 -9.26 -12.83 1.79
CA LEU A 158 -7.90 -13.33 2.02
C LEU A 158 -7.92 -14.62 2.85
N LEU A 159 -8.75 -14.68 3.89
CA LEU A 159 -8.94 -15.90 4.67
C LEU A 159 -9.44 -17.06 3.80
N GLN A 160 -10.41 -16.81 2.92
CA GLN A 160 -10.90 -17.82 1.99
C GLN A 160 -9.81 -18.34 1.04
N LEU A 161 -8.87 -17.49 0.63
CA LEU A 161 -7.74 -17.91 -0.21
C LEU A 161 -6.68 -18.70 0.55
N MET A 162 -6.59 -18.54 1.88
CA MET A 162 -5.64 -19.27 2.73
C MET A 162 -6.18 -20.64 3.16
N ASP A 163 -7.50 -20.79 3.27
CA ASP A 163 -8.16 -22.04 3.65
C ASP A 163 -8.29 -23.05 2.48
N TYR A 164 -7.94 -22.64 1.25
CA TYR A 164 -7.97 -23.46 0.02
C TYR A 164 -6.57 -23.91 -0.41
#